data_AF-A0A662CBH4-F1
#
_entry.id   AF-A0A662CBH4-F1
#
_cell.length_a   1.000
_cell.length_b   1.000
_cell.length_c   1.000
_cell.angle_alpha   90.00
_cell.angle_beta   90.00
_cell.angle_gamma   90.00
#
_symmetry.space_group_name_H-M   'P 1'
#
loop_
_entity.id
_entity.type
_entity.pdbx_description
1 polymer ?
#
loop_
_entity_poly.entity_id
_entity_poly.type
_entity_poly.pdbx_seq_one_letter_code
_entity_poly.pdbx_strand_id
1 'polypeptide(L)'
;MRLLELGAELLEPLFEEQQDFLSPGELYLLICSIWLHDVGHAGLEYRLNSCETIPVALFPSLVRKWHDLLSYQRIKQRDDLKDDEKEAIALICKYHRRKRPLGESESPWNDEIFKEVKVEPLGKILGNTLRVNGQEIAPDRMLLIAALLRVLDGCDVQSDRVVDKSYWKERRRRTQDEIGHYLRLLERKKRLLGLIDNRNKEKGEQTYSERIEEIEKGIRSLDFRKCRDYKHFDEECEAYEKKTLKLLKEALEKKAEEERETLIEIVSPLNRILFKKIQEAHFEKHSKAKLVYLRKVNEGFRIEIIFADDAEPRDKTYIAGGIWEEVKAVTSILKSKRVYFNGVYSSEGERLAPSEEKNRR
;
A
#
# COMPACT_ATOMS: atom_id res chain seq x y z
N MET A 1 -2.63 -2.63 17.03
CA MET A 1 -3.37 -3.50 17.97
C MET A 1 -4.29 -4.45 17.20
N ARG A 2 -5.17 -3.97 16.31
CA ARG A 2 -6.06 -4.82 15.49
C ARG A 2 -5.37 -5.93 14.68
N LEU A 3 -4.24 -5.68 14.01
CA LEU A 3 -3.55 -6.76 13.27
C LEU A 3 -3.05 -7.90 14.18
N LEU A 4 -2.71 -7.64 15.44
CA LEU A 4 -2.35 -8.70 16.38
C LEU A 4 -3.57 -9.53 16.78
N GLU A 5 -4.74 -8.89 16.93
CA GLU A 5 -6.01 -9.58 17.18
C GLU A 5 -6.38 -10.47 15.99
N LEU A 6 -6.30 -9.95 14.76
CA LEU A 6 -6.46 -10.76 13.54
C LEU A 6 -5.43 -11.90 13.46
N GLY A 7 -4.20 -11.64 13.90
CA GLY A 7 -3.15 -12.66 14.02
C GLY A 7 -3.56 -13.78 14.97
N ALA A 8 -4.12 -13.45 16.14
CA ALA A 8 -4.63 -14.43 17.09
C ALA A 8 -5.84 -15.20 16.53
N GLU A 9 -6.82 -14.51 15.95
CA GLU A 9 -8.00 -15.11 15.30
C GLU A 9 -7.61 -16.12 14.20
N LEU A 10 -6.49 -15.89 13.50
CA LEU A 10 -5.95 -16.79 12.49
C LEU A 10 -5.13 -17.94 13.09
N LEU A 11 -4.25 -17.65 14.05
CA LEU A 11 -3.24 -18.59 14.53
C LEU A 11 -3.73 -19.51 15.64
N GLU A 12 -4.63 -19.06 16.52
CA GLU A 12 -5.13 -19.89 17.63
C GLU A 12 -5.73 -21.22 17.12
N PRO A 13 -6.65 -21.23 16.14
CA PRO A 13 -7.18 -22.50 15.62
C PRO A 13 -6.12 -23.36 14.93
N LEU A 14 -5.09 -22.74 14.33
CA LEU A 14 -3.99 -23.47 13.70
C LEU A 14 -3.08 -24.13 14.74
N PHE A 15 -2.85 -23.47 15.89
CA PHE A 15 -2.10 -24.05 17.00
C PHE A 15 -2.87 -25.16 17.73
N GLU A 16 -4.21 -25.07 17.78
CA GLU A 16 -5.06 -26.15 18.30
C GLU A 16 -4.97 -27.41 17.44
N GLU A 17 -4.95 -27.25 16.11
CA GLU A 17 -4.81 -28.37 15.15
C GLU A 17 -3.37 -28.90 15.08
N GLN A 18 -2.38 -28.00 15.13
CA GLN A 18 -0.97 -28.29 15.05
C GLN A 18 -0.18 -27.36 15.98
N GLN A 19 0.20 -27.86 17.15
CA GLN A 19 0.88 -27.05 18.19
C GLN A 19 2.18 -26.39 17.70
N ASP A 20 2.88 -27.01 16.74
CA ASP A 20 4.11 -26.50 16.13
C ASP A 20 3.87 -25.83 14.76
N PHE A 21 2.63 -25.40 14.46
CA PHE A 21 2.27 -24.78 13.17
C PHE A 21 3.22 -23.63 12.80
N LEU A 22 3.57 -22.78 13.78
CA LEU A 22 4.71 -21.87 13.77
C LEU A 22 5.58 -22.16 15.00
N SER A 23 6.87 -22.33 14.78
CA SER A 23 7.87 -22.37 15.84
C SER A 23 8.00 -20.99 16.55
N PRO A 24 8.62 -20.94 17.74
CA PRO A 24 8.83 -19.68 18.45
C PRO A 24 9.56 -18.60 17.62
N GLY A 25 10.58 -18.98 16.85
CA GLY A 25 11.30 -18.05 15.98
C GLY A 25 10.43 -17.50 14.85
N GLU A 26 9.56 -18.31 14.26
CA GLU A 26 8.66 -17.88 13.17
C GLU A 26 7.53 -16.99 13.68
N LEU A 27 6.99 -17.32 14.86
CA LEU A 27 5.99 -16.48 15.53
C LEU A 27 6.60 -15.13 15.92
N TYR A 28 7.83 -15.12 16.44
CA TYR A 28 8.58 -13.89 16.71
C TYR A 28 8.72 -13.02 15.46
N LEU A 29 9.15 -13.60 14.33
CA LEU A 29 9.25 -12.87 13.06
C LEU A 29 7.92 -12.27 12.63
N LEU A 30 6.83 -13.04 12.70
CA LEU A 30 5.51 -12.55 12.33
C LEU A 30 5.06 -11.37 13.20
N ILE A 31 5.21 -11.46 14.53
CA ILE A 31 4.85 -10.40 15.47
C ILE A 31 5.67 -9.13 15.19
N CYS A 32 6.99 -9.26 15.05
CA CYS A 32 7.87 -8.14 14.72
C CYS A 32 7.50 -7.49 13.39
N SER A 33 7.19 -8.30 12.37
CA SER A 33 6.77 -7.78 11.07
C SER A 33 5.39 -7.11 11.14
N ILE A 34 4.42 -7.62 11.91
CA ILE A 34 3.15 -6.92 12.17
C ILE A 34 3.42 -5.54 12.78
N TRP A 35 4.38 -5.40 13.68
CA TRP A 35 4.76 -4.11 14.28
C TRP A 35 5.51 -3.16 13.34
N LEU A 36 6.31 -3.69 12.42
CA LEU A 36 7.25 -2.89 11.64
C LEU A 36 6.85 -2.72 10.17
N HIS A 37 5.84 -3.42 9.65
CA HIS A 37 5.48 -3.38 8.22
C HIS A 37 5.19 -1.97 7.70
N ASP A 38 4.65 -1.10 8.56
CA ASP A 38 4.24 0.27 8.23
C ASP A 38 5.28 1.35 8.56
N VAL A 39 6.46 1.00 9.09
CA VAL A 39 7.47 2.00 9.50
C VAL A 39 7.96 2.88 8.33
N GLY A 40 7.82 2.40 7.09
CA GLY A 40 8.11 3.11 5.87
C GLY A 40 7.20 4.30 5.58
N HIS A 41 6.04 4.41 6.23
CA HIS A 41 5.20 5.61 6.13
C HIS A 41 5.87 6.87 6.70
N ALA A 42 6.90 6.72 7.53
CA ALA A 42 7.74 7.81 8.02
C ALA A 42 9.02 8.03 7.18
N GLY A 43 9.13 7.40 6.00
CA GLY A 43 10.26 7.56 5.10
C GLY A 43 10.38 8.98 4.56
N LEU A 44 11.58 9.55 4.64
CA LEU A 44 11.88 10.88 4.09
C LEU A 44 12.36 10.79 2.63
N GLU A 45 13.23 9.82 2.38
CA GLU A 45 13.88 9.59 1.11
C GLU A 45 13.85 8.10 0.77
N TYR A 46 13.83 7.79 -0.53
CA TYR A 46 14.08 6.45 -1.03
C TYR A 46 15.44 6.41 -1.71
N ARG A 47 16.34 5.53 -1.23
CA ARG A 47 17.67 5.38 -1.83
C ARG A 47 17.62 4.36 -2.97
N LEU A 48 18.02 4.77 -4.16
CA LEU A 48 18.20 3.89 -5.31
C LEU A 48 19.49 3.10 -5.19
N ASN A 49 19.60 2.00 -5.95
CA ASN A 49 20.84 1.22 -6.04
C ASN A 49 21.98 2.03 -6.69
N SER A 50 21.67 3.07 -7.47
CA SER A 50 22.61 4.04 -8.04
C SER A 50 23.18 5.02 -7.01
N CYS A 51 22.82 4.91 -5.72
CA CYS A 51 23.10 5.87 -4.65
C CYS A 51 22.36 7.22 -4.76
N GLU A 52 21.58 7.44 -5.82
CA GLU A 52 20.68 8.58 -5.94
C GLU A 52 19.51 8.47 -4.94
N THR A 53 18.98 9.61 -4.49
CA THR A 53 17.87 9.65 -3.54
C THR A 53 16.65 10.34 -4.15
N ILE A 54 15.47 9.79 -3.85
CA ILE A 54 14.18 10.37 -4.24
C ILE A 54 13.52 10.96 -2.98
N PRO A 55 13.13 12.24 -2.94
CA PRO A 55 12.57 12.90 -1.74
C PRO A 55 11.10 12.53 -1.52
N VAL A 56 10.83 11.26 -1.19
CA VAL A 56 9.46 10.71 -1.09
C VAL A 56 8.57 11.44 -0.08
N ALA A 57 9.09 12.05 0.99
CA ALA A 57 8.28 12.82 1.94
C ALA A 57 7.57 14.04 1.31
N LEU A 58 8.07 14.53 0.18
CA LEU A 58 7.40 15.58 -0.58
C LEU A 58 6.24 15.04 -1.43
N PHE A 59 6.19 13.73 -1.65
CA PHE A 59 5.24 13.02 -2.52
C PHE A 59 4.54 11.88 -1.77
N PRO A 60 3.51 12.18 -0.96
CA PRO A 60 2.81 11.18 -0.17
C PRO A 60 2.28 9.98 -0.97
N SER A 61 2.02 10.15 -2.27
CA SER A 61 1.61 9.04 -3.12
C SER A 61 2.74 8.02 -3.32
N LEU A 62 4.00 8.47 -3.45
CA LEU A 62 5.18 7.58 -3.45
C LEU A 62 5.37 6.90 -2.10
N VAL A 63 5.19 7.62 -0.99
CA VAL A 63 5.22 7.00 0.36
C VAL A 63 4.19 5.88 0.42
N ARG A 64 2.93 6.10 0.02
CA ARG A 64 1.91 5.05 0.00
C ARG A 64 2.25 3.89 -0.94
N LYS A 65 2.81 4.18 -2.11
CA LYS A 65 3.15 3.18 -3.14
C LYS A 65 4.34 2.31 -2.75
N TRP A 66 5.32 2.88 -2.04
CA TRP A 66 6.60 2.25 -1.71
C TRP A 66 6.82 2.06 -0.21
N HIS A 67 5.81 2.24 0.65
CA HIS A 67 6.02 2.14 2.11
C HIS A 67 6.63 0.79 2.50
N ASP A 68 6.28 -0.32 1.83
CA ASP A 68 6.88 -1.63 2.07
C ASP A 68 8.40 -1.67 1.74
N LEU A 69 8.83 -0.96 0.68
CA LEU A 69 10.25 -0.82 0.32
C LEU A 69 10.98 0.14 1.27
N LEU A 70 10.30 1.20 1.70
CA LEU A 70 10.80 2.13 2.70
C LEU A 70 10.93 1.44 4.06
N SER A 71 9.97 0.58 4.43
CA SER A 71 10.03 -0.26 5.63
C SER A 71 11.26 -1.17 5.58
N TYR A 72 11.49 -1.84 4.45
CA TYR A 72 12.71 -2.62 4.23
C TYR A 72 13.99 -1.80 4.48
N GLN A 73 14.14 -0.63 3.82
CA GLN A 73 15.32 0.21 3.99
C GLN A 73 15.51 0.69 5.44
N ARG A 74 14.42 1.07 6.12
CA ARG A 74 14.46 1.56 7.50
C ARG A 74 14.77 0.45 8.49
N ILE A 75 14.17 -0.74 8.34
CA ILE A 75 14.43 -1.89 9.20
C ILE A 75 15.91 -2.30 9.08
N LYS A 76 16.46 -2.31 7.86
CA LYS A 76 17.89 -2.59 7.62
C LYS A 76 18.86 -1.61 8.29
N GLN A 77 18.39 -0.43 8.70
CA GLN A 77 19.18 0.60 9.38
C GLN A 77 18.95 0.65 10.90
N ARG A 78 18.13 -0.26 11.44
CA ARG A 78 17.85 -0.31 12.89
C ARG A 78 19.01 -0.92 13.66
N ASP A 79 19.36 -0.33 14.79
CA ASP A 79 20.40 -0.84 15.68
C ASP A 79 19.85 -1.70 16.82
N ASP A 80 18.53 -1.69 17.03
CA ASP A 80 17.85 -2.45 18.09
C ASP A 80 17.46 -3.89 17.70
N LEU A 81 17.77 -4.30 16.46
CA LEU A 81 17.55 -5.66 15.96
C LEU A 81 18.89 -6.31 15.60
N LYS A 82 19.05 -7.60 15.89
CA LYS A 82 20.22 -8.37 15.43
C LYS A 82 20.19 -8.49 13.90
N ASP A 83 21.36 -8.61 13.28
CA ASP A 83 21.45 -8.58 11.81
C ASP A 83 20.69 -9.72 11.11
N ASP A 84 20.65 -10.89 11.75
CA ASP A 84 19.98 -12.08 11.27
C ASP A 84 18.44 -11.94 11.35
N GLU A 85 17.93 -11.41 12.47
CA GLU A 85 16.52 -11.02 12.62
C GLU A 85 16.11 -9.91 11.65
N LYS A 86 16.96 -8.89 11.52
CA LYS A 86 16.74 -7.69 10.74
C LYS A 86 16.54 -8.00 9.26
N GLU A 87 17.34 -8.91 8.70
CA GLU A 87 17.16 -9.35 7.31
C GLU A 87 15.81 -10.05 7.12
N ALA A 88 15.48 -11.02 7.99
CA ALA A 88 14.24 -11.76 7.88
C ALA A 88 13.01 -10.85 8.01
N ILE A 89 12.96 -9.99 9.03
CA ILE A 89 11.86 -9.06 9.28
C ILE A 89 11.75 -8.06 8.11
N ALA A 90 12.86 -7.50 7.63
CA ALA A 90 12.86 -6.56 6.52
C ALA A 90 12.30 -7.21 5.26
N LEU A 91 12.69 -8.45 4.94
CA LEU A 91 12.16 -9.19 3.78
C LEU A 91 10.66 -9.43 3.94
N ILE A 92 10.20 -9.95 5.08
CA ILE A 92 8.75 -10.17 5.32
C ILE A 92 7.97 -8.85 5.09
N CYS A 93 8.45 -7.74 5.67
CA CYS A 93 7.85 -6.42 5.51
C CYS A 93 7.95 -5.89 4.06
N LYS A 94 8.98 -6.24 3.29
CA LYS A 94 9.09 -5.85 1.88
C LYS A 94 8.03 -6.50 1.01
N TYR A 95 7.61 -7.73 1.34
CA TYR A 95 6.73 -8.55 0.52
C TYR A 95 5.31 -8.68 1.07
N HIS A 96 4.92 -7.92 2.10
CA HIS A 96 3.60 -8.06 2.71
C HIS A 96 2.42 -7.62 1.82
N ARG A 97 2.64 -6.99 0.66
CA ARG A 97 1.56 -6.45 -0.20
C ARG A 97 1.37 -7.24 -1.48
N ARG A 98 0.13 -7.41 -1.97
CA ARG A 98 -0.19 -8.11 -3.24
C ARG A 98 0.68 -7.75 -4.44
N LYS A 99 1.04 -6.47 -4.62
CA LYS A 99 1.87 -6.03 -5.77
C LYS A 99 3.30 -6.60 -5.73
N ARG A 100 3.72 -7.21 -4.63
CA ARG A 100 5.07 -7.76 -4.46
C ARG A 100 5.09 -9.25 -4.75
N PRO A 101 5.94 -9.73 -5.66
CA PRO A 101 5.95 -11.13 -6.05
C PRO A 101 6.51 -12.00 -4.93
N LEU A 102 5.78 -13.03 -4.52
CA LEU A 102 6.23 -13.94 -3.44
C LEU A 102 6.80 -15.24 -4.01
N GLY A 103 6.01 -15.93 -4.84
CA GLY A 103 6.36 -17.24 -5.40
C GLY A 103 7.52 -17.17 -6.40
N GLU A 104 8.32 -18.23 -6.45
CA GLU A 104 9.49 -18.32 -7.32
C GLU A 104 9.15 -18.18 -8.82
N SER A 105 7.98 -18.64 -9.25
CA SER A 105 7.53 -18.56 -10.65
C SER A 105 6.97 -17.19 -11.04
N GLU A 106 6.82 -16.26 -10.10
CA GLU A 106 6.26 -14.95 -10.38
C GLU A 106 7.23 -14.06 -11.18
N SER A 107 6.67 -13.10 -11.91
CA SER A 107 7.46 -12.08 -12.60
C SER A 107 7.92 -11.00 -11.62
N PRO A 108 9.12 -10.42 -11.81
CA PRO A 108 9.57 -9.30 -11.01
C PRO A 108 8.60 -8.11 -11.14
N TRP A 109 8.37 -7.42 -10.03
CA TRP A 109 7.62 -6.17 -10.04
C TRP A 109 8.57 -5.02 -10.39
N ASN A 110 8.11 -4.12 -11.27
CA ASN A 110 8.83 -2.90 -11.62
C ASN A 110 7.89 -1.70 -11.42
N ASP A 111 8.42 -0.60 -10.90
CA ASP A 111 7.65 0.64 -10.90
C ASP A 111 7.47 1.16 -12.34
N GLU A 112 6.24 1.54 -12.68
CA GLU A 112 5.90 2.03 -14.02
C GLU A 112 6.64 3.33 -14.40
N ILE A 113 6.91 4.20 -13.43
CA ILE A 113 7.55 5.50 -13.65
C ILE A 113 9.04 5.38 -13.36
N PHE A 114 9.39 4.87 -12.17
CA PHE A 114 10.77 4.71 -11.72
C PHE A 114 11.25 3.28 -11.98
N LYS A 115 11.45 2.93 -13.26
CA LYS A 115 11.76 1.56 -13.72
C LYS A 115 12.98 0.92 -13.04
N GLU A 116 13.89 1.74 -12.53
CA GLU A 116 15.04 1.36 -11.70
C GLU A 116 14.63 0.76 -10.34
N VAL A 117 13.42 1.03 -9.86
CA VAL A 117 12.84 0.43 -8.67
C VAL A 117 12.21 -0.92 -9.04
N LYS A 118 12.98 -1.97 -8.83
CA LYS A 118 12.62 -3.36 -9.14
C LYS A 118 12.61 -4.24 -7.89
N VAL A 119 11.67 -5.19 -7.85
CA VAL A 119 11.57 -6.20 -6.80
C VAL A 119 11.49 -7.59 -7.43
N GLU A 120 12.53 -8.37 -7.23
CA GLU A 120 12.55 -9.80 -7.59
C GLU A 120 11.58 -10.60 -6.69
N PRO A 121 11.02 -11.73 -7.15
CA PRO A 121 10.23 -12.61 -6.31
C PRO A 121 10.98 -13.10 -5.07
N LEU A 122 10.31 -13.11 -3.92
CA LEU A 122 10.92 -13.54 -2.66
C LEU A 122 11.49 -14.97 -2.77
N GLY A 123 10.75 -15.90 -3.38
CA GLY A 123 11.18 -17.27 -3.58
C GLY A 123 12.46 -17.42 -4.41
N LYS A 124 12.81 -16.45 -5.28
CA LYS A 124 14.06 -16.48 -6.05
C LYS A 124 15.26 -15.95 -5.28
N ILE A 125 15.03 -15.05 -4.32
CA ILE A 125 16.11 -14.45 -3.53
C ILE A 125 16.41 -15.23 -2.25
N LEU A 126 15.46 -16.04 -1.77
CA LEU A 126 15.67 -16.98 -0.67
C LEU A 126 16.52 -18.15 -1.15
N GLY A 127 17.85 -18.02 -1.02
CA GLY A 127 18.78 -19.10 -1.40
C GLY A 127 18.86 -20.22 -0.35
N ASN A 128 19.16 -19.86 0.89
CA ASN A 128 19.38 -20.80 2.00
C ASN A 128 18.49 -20.46 3.20
N THR A 129 18.41 -21.39 4.15
CA THR A 129 17.83 -21.18 5.48
C THR A 129 18.42 -19.96 6.17
N LEU A 130 17.55 -19.07 6.67
CA LEU A 130 17.95 -17.94 7.50
C LEU A 130 18.04 -18.39 8.95
N ARG A 131 19.07 -17.96 9.67
CA ARG A 131 19.15 -18.18 11.12
C ARG A 131 18.52 -17.00 11.82
N VAL A 132 17.66 -17.24 12.81
CA VAL A 132 17.02 -16.21 13.62
C VAL A 132 17.02 -16.68 15.06
N ASN A 133 17.71 -15.96 15.94
CA ASN A 133 17.83 -16.33 17.36
C ASN A 133 18.30 -17.77 17.58
N GLY A 134 19.25 -18.22 16.76
CA GLY A 134 19.79 -19.58 16.85
C GLY A 134 18.94 -20.64 16.16
N GLN A 135 17.72 -20.32 15.73
CA GLN A 135 16.82 -21.21 15.02
C GLN A 135 16.96 -21.08 13.50
N GLU A 136 16.93 -22.20 12.80
CA GLU A 136 16.92 -22.25 11.34
C GLU A 136 15.50 -22.11 10.79
N ILE A 137 15.29 -21.09 9.94
CA ILE A 137 14.02 -20.79 9.27
C ILE A 137 14.18 -21.08 7.78
N ALA A 138 13.48 -22.11 7.31
CA ALA A 138 13.54 -22.54 5.92
C ALA A 138 12.86 -21.53 4.96
N PRO A 139 13.27 -21.46 3.68
CA PRO A 139 12.68 -20.55 2.69
C PRO A 139 11.15 -20.62 2.56
N ASP A 140 10.58 -21.82 2.56
CA ASP A 140 9.14 -22.05 2.47
C ASP A 140 8.38 -21.52 3.69
N ARG A 141 9.05 -21.48 4.85
CA ARG A 141 8.52 -20.89 6.08
C ARG A 141 8.55 -19.37 6.04
N MET A 142 9.62 -18.77 5.48
CA MET A 142 9.65 -17.33 5.21
C MET A 142 8.52 -16.89 4.26
N LEU A 143 8.27 -17.68 3.20
CA LEU A 143 7.14 -17.45 2.29
C LEU A 143 5.79 -17.54 3.01
N LEU A 144 5.62 -18.54 3.90
CA LEU A 144 4.42 -18.65 4.72
C LEU A 144 4.20 -17.42 5.60
N ILE A 145 5.23 -16.97 6.33
CA ILE A 145 5.10 -15.81 7.23
C ILE A 145 4.73 -14.54 6.44
N ALA A 146 5.36 -14.30 5.29
CA ALA A 146 5.02 -13.18 4.43
C ALA A 146 3.60 -13.29 3.84
N ALA A 147 3.15 -14.50 3.51
CA ALA A 147 1.78 -14.76 3.07
C ALA A 147 0.75 -14.51 4.18
N LEU A 148 1.03 -14.94 5.41
CA LEU A 148 0.17 -14.68 6.57
C LEU A 148 0.06 -13.17 6.82
N LEU A 149 1.19 -12.45 6.86
CA LEU A 149 1.18 -11.00 7.06
C LEU A 149 0.37 -10.28 5.96
N ARG A 150 0.46 -10.73 4.70
CA ARG A 150 -0.33 -10.16 3.60
C ARG A 150 -1.84 -10.32 3.82
N VAL A 151 -2.27 -11.48 4.29
CA VAL A 151 -3.69 -11.68 4.62
C VAL A 151 -4.11 -10.79 5.78
N LEU A 152 -3.29 -10.72 6.84
CA LEU A 152 -3.58 -9.91 8.02
C LEU A 152 -3.66 -8.42 7.69
N ASP A 153 -2.69 -7.89 6.94
CA ASP A 153 -2.68 -6.50 6.45
C ASP A 153 -3.87 -6.22 5.52
N GLY A 154 -4.17 -7.14 4.60
CA GLY A 154 -5.34 -7.06 3.74
C GLY A 154 -6.67 -7.02 4.51
N CYS A 155 -6.73 -7.63 5.70
CA CYS A 155 -7.89 -7.61 6.58
C CYS A 155 -7.95 -6.37 7.50
N ASP A 156 -6.90 -5.54 7.58
CA ASP A 156 -6.89 -4.30 8.34
C ASP A 156 -7.75 -3.23 7.65
N VAL A 157 -9.07 -3.39 7.74
CA VAL A 157 -9.97 -2.29 7.42
C VAL A 157 -9.85 -1.27 8.55
N GLN A 158 -9.23 -0.14 8.23
CA GLN A 158 -8.94 0.99 9.14
C GLN A 158 -10.21 1.75 9.61
N SER A 159 -11.29 1.02 9.82
CA SER A 159 -12.62 1.42 10.26
C SER A 159 -12.61 2.11 11.62
N ASP A 160 -11.81 1.61 12.57
CA ASP A 160 -11.60 2.20 13.90
C ASP A 160 -11.08 3.66 13.84
N ARG A 161 -10.52 4.08 12.69
CA ARG A 161 -10.04 5.46 12.48
C ARG A 161 -11.18 6.45 12.20
N VAL A 162 -12.41 5.98 12.13
CA VAL A 162 -13.61 6.76 11.83
C VAL A 162 -14.58 6.64 13.02
N VAL A 163 -14.42 7.56 13.96
CA VAL A 163 -15.09 7.48 15.27
C VAL A 163 -16.59 7.82 15.18
N ASP A 164 -16.95 8.92 14.51
CA ASP A 164 -18.34 9.37 14.38
C ASP A 164 -18.54 10.41 13.25
N LYS A 165 -19.79 10.85 13.05
CA LYS A 165 -20.15 11.90 12.07
C LYS A 165 -19.48 13.26 12.32
N SER A 166 -19.17 13.59 13.58
CA SER A 166 -18.52 14.84 13.94
C SER A 166 -17.04 14.82 13.54
N TYR A 167 -16.35 13.71 13.82
CA TYR A 167 -14.99 13.45 13.39
C TYR A 167 -14.89 13.52 11.86
N TRP A 168 -15.87 12.93 11.18
CA TRP A 168 -15.98 13.01 9.73
C TRP A 168 -16.04 14.45 9.20
N LYS A 169 -16.92 15.26 9.78
CA LYS A 169 -17.07 16.68 9.39
C LYS A 169 -15.77 17.44 9.60
N GLU A 170 -15.12 17.23 10.74
CA GLU A 170 -13.85 17.89 11.06
C GLU A 170 -12.71 17.44 10.15
N ARG A 171 -12.64 16.13 9.87
CA ARG A 171 -11.65 15.55 8.97
C ARG A 171 -11.80 16.13 7.56
N ARG A 172 -13.02 16.23 7.05
CA ARG A 172 -13.31 16.85 5.74
C ARG A 172 -12.92 18.32 5.73
N ARG A 173 -13.29 19.09 6.77
CA ARG A 173 -12.88 20.50 6.91
C ARG A 173 -11.36 20.63 6.83
N ARG A 174 -10.64 19.85 7.64
CA ARG A 174 -9.16 19.85 7.63
C ARG A 174 -8.59 19.47 6.27
N THR A 175 -9.15 18.46 5.60
CA THR A 175 -8.72 18.08 4.23
C THR A 175 -8.92 19.23 3.25
N GLN A 176 -10.04 19.95 3.33
CA GLN A 176 -10.31 21.13 2.49
C GLN A 176 -9.35 22.28 2.79
N ASP A 177 -9.06 22.55 4.07
CA ASP A 177 -8.09 23.57 4.49
C ASP A 177 -6.68 23.25 4.00
N GLU A 178 -6.25 21.99 4.12
CA GLU A 178 -4.97 21.49 3.62
C GLU A 178 -4.88 21.61 2.09
N ILE A 179 -5.92 21.21 1.35
CA ILE A 179 -6.01 21.41 -0.11
C ILE A 179 -5.91 22.89 -0.46
N GLY A 180 -6.68 23.76 0.21
CA GLY A 180 -6.65 25.20 -0.01
C GLY A 180 -5.27 25.81 0.27
N HIS A 181 -4.57 25.35 1.30
CA HIS A 181 -3.18 25.73 1.57
C HIS A 181 -2.25 25.32 0.41
N TYR A 182 -2.31 24.07 -0.05
CA TYR A 182 -1.45 23.60 -1.14
C TYR A 182 -1.74 24.26 -2.48
N LEU A 183 -2.99 24.64 -2.77
CA LEU A 183 -3.34 25.40 -3.96
C LEU A 183 -2.71 26.80 -3.94
N ARG A 184 -2.79 27.52 -2.81
CA ARG A 184 -2.10 28.82 -2.66
C ARG A 184 -0.58 28.68 -2.77
N LEU A 185 -0.02 27.60 -2.23
CA LEU A 185 1.42 27.31 -2.36
C LEU A 185 1.80 27.07 -3.82
N LEU A 186 1.02 26.26 -4.54
CA LEU A 186 1.21 25.99 -5.97
C LEU A 186 1.17 27.29 -6.79
N GLU A 187 0.15 28.13 -6.58
CA GLU A 187 -0.01 29.42 -7.28
C GLU A 187 1.18 30.36 -7.06
N ARG A 188 1.74 30.40 -5.85
CA ARG A 188 2.94 31.20 -5.54
C ARG A 188 4.15 30.66 -6.29
N LYS A 189 4.38 29.34 -6.25
CA LYS A 189 5.56 28.71 -6.84
C LYS A 189 5.51 28.65 -8.37
N LYS A 190 4.32 28.56 -8.98
CA LYS A 190 4.14 28.64 -10.44
C LYS A 190 4.77 29.88 -11.07
N ARG A 191 4.84 31.00 -10.33
CA ARG A 191 5.48 32.24 -10.80
C ARG A 191 6.97 32.06 -11.13
N LEU A 192 7.61 31.03 -10.58
CA LEU A 192 9.01 30.69 -10.81
C LEU A 192 9.24 29.91 -12.11
N LEU A 193 8.18 29.40 -12.76
CA LEU A 193 8.28 28.61 -14.00
C LEU A 193 8.75 29.42 -15.21
N GLY A 194 8.59 30.75 -15.19
CA GLY A 194 8.92 31.62 -16.32
C GLY A 194 10.38 31.49 -16.79
N LEU A 195 11.32 31.19 -15.88
CA LEU A 195 12.73 31.00 -16.23
C LEU A 195 13.02 29.63 -16.86
N ILE A 196 12.22 28.61 -16.52
CA ILE A 196 12.39 27.23 -16.98
C ILE A 196 11.72 27.05 -18.36
N ASP A 197 10.53 27.62 -18.53
CA ASP A 197 9.71 27.41 -19.73
C ASP A 197 10.26 28.06 -21.00
N ASN A 198 11.05 29.13 -20.89
CA ASN A 198 11.64 29.80 -22.07
C ASN A 198 12.48 28.81 -22.91
N ARG A 199 13.21 27.89 -22.26
CA ARG A 199 14.02 26.87 -22.94
C ARG A 199 13.21 25.76 -23.61
N ASN A 200 12.04 25.43 -23.08
CA ASN A 200 11.16 24.42 -23.70
C ASN A 200 10.42 25.01 -24.91
N LYS A 201 10.03 26.29 -24.84
CA LYS A 201 9.41 27.01 -25.97
C LYS A 201 10.33 27.08 -27.18
N GLU A 202 11.62 27.32 -26.97
CA GLU A 202 12.63 27.32 -28.05
C GLU A 202 12.74 25.98 -28.78
N LYS A 203 12.35 24.88 -28.14
CA LYS A 203 12.35 23.52 -28.71
C LYS A 203 10.99 23.10 -29.30
N GLY A 204 9.96 23.95 -29.21
CA GLY A 204 8.60 23.61 -29.64
C GLY A 204 7.91 22.55 -28.78
N GLU A 205 8.39 22.33 -27.55
CA GLU A 205 7.83 21.37 -26.60
C GLU A 205 6.77 22.03 -25.70
N GLN A 206 5.79 21.24 -25.23
CA GLN A 206 4.83 21.72 -24.23
C GLN A 206 5.57 22.17 -22.97
N THR A 207 5.22 23.34 -22.47
CA THR A 207 5.87 23.94 -21.30
C THR A 207 5.49 23.21 -20.00
N TYR A 208 6.32 23.37 -18.96
CA TYR A 208 5.96 22.86 -17.64
C TYR A 208 4.71 23.56 -17.12
N SER A 209 4.55 24.87 -17.35
CA SER A 209 3.35 25.60 -16.96
C SER A 209 2.08 25.00 -17.54
N GLU A 210 2.03 24.74 -18.85
CA GLU A 210 0.85 24.15 -19.52
C GLU A 210 0.52 22.77 -18.96
N ARG A 211 1.53 21.92 -18.75
CA ARG A 211 1.35 20.56 -18.20
C ARG A 211 0.86 20.58 -16.76
N ILE A 212 1.42 21.45 -15.93
CA ILE A 212 1.04 21.63 -14.53
C ILE A 212 -0.39 22.20 -14.45
N GLU A 213 -0.76 23.12 -15.32
CA GLU A 213 -2.14 23.65 -15.40
C GLU A 213 -3.15 22.58 -15.83
N GLU A 214 -2.82 21.76 -16.83
CA GLU A 214 -3.66 20.64 -17.25
C GLU A 214 -3.90 19.67 -16.07
N ILE A 215 -2.83 19.26 -15.40
CA ILE A 215 -2.89 18.35 -14.25
C ILE A 215 -3.68 18.97 -13.10
N GLU A 216 -3.42 20.24 -12.77
CA GLU A 216 -4.14 20.94 -11.71
C GLU A 216 -5.64 20.99 -12.00
N LYS A 217 -6.02 21.38 -13.22
CA LYS A 217 -7.43 21.46 -13.64
C LYS A 217 -8.10 20.10 -13.50
N GLY A 218 -7.43 19.05 -13.96
CA GLY A 218 -7.89 17.68 -13.83
C GLY A 218 -8.06 17.25 -12.37
N ILE A 219 -7.06 17.47 -11.53
CA ILE A 219 -7.14 17.16 -10.08
C ILE A 219 -8.28 17.94 -9.41
N ARG A 220 -8.48 19.23 -9.75
CA ARG A 220 -9.57 20.04 -9.20
C ARG A 220 -10.93 19.50 -9.58
N SER A 221 -11.09 18.93 -10.77
CA SER A 221 -12.35 18.32 -11.22
C SER A 221 -12.68 16.99 -10.54
N LEU A 222 -11.68 16.30 -9.95
CA LEU A 222 -11.90 15.05 -9.23
C LEU A 222 -12.82 15.28 -8.02
N ASP A 223 -13.95 14.58 -8.00
CA ASP A 223 -14.89 14.53 -6.89
C ASP A 223 -15.51 13.13 -6.83
N PHE A 224 -15.05 12.31 -5.89
CA PHE A 224 -15.48 10.91 -5.80
C PHE A 224 -17.00 10.75 -5.63
N ARG A 225 -17.69 11.78 -5.12
CA ARG A 225 -19.16 11.78 -4.95
C ARG A 225 -19.90 11.89 -6.28
N LYS A 226 -19.22 12.36 -7.32
CA LYS A 226 -19.74 12.42 -8.70
C LYS A 226 -19.36 11.20 -9.52
N CYS A 227 -18.43 10.38 -9.04
CA CYS A 227 -18.00 9.17 -9.71
C CYS A 227 -19.04 8.06 -9.53
N ARG A 228 -19.10 7.17 -10.52
CA ARG A 228 -20.01 6.03 -10.52
C ARG A 228 -19.76 5.07 -9.35
N ASP A 229 -18.49 4.82 -9.07
CA ASP A 229 -18.01 3.93 -8.02
C ASP A 229 -16.55 4.28 -7.63
N TYR A 230 -16.05 3.66 -6.54
CA TYR A 230 -14.67 3.86 -6.07
C TYR A 230 -13.63 3.42 -7.08
N LYS A 231 -13.90 2.38 -7.88
CA LYS A 231 -12.95 1.86 -8.86
C LYS A 231 -12.67 2.90 -9.93
N HIS A 232 -13.71 3.53 -10.46
CA HIS A 232 -13.57 4.57 -11.46
C HIS A 232 -12.84 5.80 -10.90
N PHE A 233 -13.16 6.22 -9.67
CA PHE A 233 -12.43 7.32 -9.03
C PHE A 233 -10.95 7.00 -8.80
N ASP A 234 -10.63 5.77 -8.37
CA ASP A 234 -9.25 5.32 -8.21
C ASP A 234 -8.50 5.33 -9.54
N GLU A 235 -9.12 4.86 -10.64
CA GLU A 235 -8.54 4.90 -12.00
C GLU A 235 -8.25 6.34 -12.47
N GLU A 236 -9.19 7.27 -12.27
CA GLU A 236 -8.98 8.70 -12.57
C GLU A 236 -7.84 9.29 -11.73
N CYS A 237 -7.81 8.99 -10.43
CA CYS A 237 -6.75 9.44 -9.53
C CYS A 237 -5.39 8.86 -9.94
N GLU A 238 -5.30 7.58 -10.26
CA GLU A 238 -4.07 6.93 -10.73
C GLU A 238 -3.55 7.58 -12.01
N ALA A 239 -4.43 8.00 -12.93
CA ALA A 239 -4.02 8.69 -14.15
C ALA A 239 -3.31 10.03 -13.85
N TYR A 240 -3.86 10.85 -12.96
CA TYR A 240 -3.23 12.11 -12.55
C TYR A 240 -2.00 11.89 -11.67
N GLU A 241 -1.98 10.82 -10.86
CA GLU A 241 -0.80 10.43 -10.09
C GLU A 241 0.36 10.12 -11.04
N LYS A 242 0.12 9.29 -12.06
CA LYS A 242 1.13 8.95 -13.08
C LYS A 242 1.64 10.21 -13.79
N LYS A 243 0.76 11.14 -14.19
CA LYS A 243 1.17 12.42 -14.80
C LYS A 243 2.06 13.24 -13.86
N THR A 244 1.68 13.34 -12.59
CA THR A 244 2.44 14.08 -11.56
C THR A 244 3.80 13.44 -11.28
N LEU A 245 3.87 12.12 -11.17
CA LEU A 245 5.12 11.41 -10.92
C LEU A 245 6.06 11.40 -12.14
N LYS A 246 5.54 11.45 -13.36
CA LYS A 246 6.36 11.69 -14.56
C LYS A 246 7.04 13.05 -14.51
N LEU A 247 6.34 14.11 -14.10
CA LEU A 247 6.94 15.42 -13.89
C LEU A 247 8.04 15.40 -12.83
N LEU A 248 7.83 14.67 -11.73
CA LEU A 248 8.87 14.46 -10.72
C LEU A 248 10.09 13.75 -11.31
N LYS A 249 9.91 12.67 -12.08
CA LYS A 249 11.02 11.96 -12.71
C LYS A 249 11.83 12.89 -13.62
N GLU A 250 11.15 13.64 -14.48
CA GLU A 250 11.80 14.61 -15.37
C GLU A 250 12.52 15.73 -14.59
N ALA A 251 11.98 16.13 -13.44
CA ALA A 251 12.64 17.10 -12.56
C ALA A 251 13.95 16.54 -11.99
N LEU A 252 13.93 15.29 -11.50
CA LEU A 252 15.11 14.62 -10.97
C LEU A 252 16.22 14.43 -12.03
N GLU A 253 15.85 14.26 -13.29
CA GLU A 253 16.76 14.15 -14.42
C GLU A 253 17.40 15.50 -14.85
N LYS A 254 16.99 16.64 -14.26
CA LYS A 254 17.60 17.95 -14.55
C LYS A 254 19.01 18.03 -13.99
N LYS A 255 19.93 18.46 -14.86
CA LYS A 255 21.34 18.71 -14.50
C LYS A 255 21.53 19.94 -13.61
N ALA A 256 20.75 20.99 -13.86
CA ALA A 256 20.81 22.22 -13.07
C ALA A 256 20.04 22.02 -11.76
N GLU A 257 20.74 22.11 -10.64
CA GLU A 257 20.17 21.93 -9.31
C GLU A 257 19.02 22.90 -9.02
N GLU A 258 19.17 24.17 -9.37
CA GLU A 258 18.11 25.18 -9.16
C GLU A 258 16.82 24.84 -9.92
N GLU A 259 16.92 24.34 -11.16
CA GLU A 259 15.76 23.90 -11.94
C GLU A 259 15.13 22.64 -11.35
N ARG A 260 15.95 21.67 -10.94
CA ARG A 260 15.51 20.43 -10.29
C ARG A 260 14.70 20.75 -9.03
N GLU A 261 15.28 21.52 -8.10
CA GLU A 261 14.63 21.86 -6.84
C GLU A 261 13.35 22.68 -7.08
N THR A 262 13.39 23.66 -7.98
CA THR A 262 12.21 24.47 -8.34
C THR A 262 11.06 23.60 -8.86
N LEU A 263 11.35 22.66 -9.78
CA LEU A 263 10.33 21.76 -10.31
C LEU A 263 9.79 20.81 -9.24
N ILE A 264 10.65 20.18 -8.43
CA ILE A 264 10.24 19.32 -7.32
C ILE A 264 9.30 20.07 -6.38
N GLU A 265 9.67 21.30 -6.03
CA GLU A 265 8.92 22.17 -5.14
C GLU A 265 7.54 22.57 -5.68
N ILE A 266 7.37 22.64 -7.00
CA ILE A 266 6.11 22.97 -7.68
C ILE A 266 5.24 21.71 -7.87
N VAL A 267 5.84 20.58 -8.20
CA VAL A 267 5.13 19.30 -8.44
C VAL A 267 4.66 18.69 -7.11
N SER A 268 5.40 18.88 -6.01
CA SER A 268 5.03 18.37 -4.68
C SER A 268 3.63 18.80 -4.22
N PRO A 269 3.26 20.11 -4.26
CA PRO A 269 1.89 20.54 -4.00
C PRO A 269 0.82 19.82 -4.82
N LEU A 270 1.03 19.60 -6.12
CA LEU A 270 0.08 18.84 -6.96
C LEU A 270 -0.16 17.44 -6.42
N ASN A 271 0.92 16.72 -6.11
CA ASN A 271 0.83 15.37 -5.55
C ASN A 271 0.11 15.37 -4.20
N ARG A 272 0.38 16.36 -3.34
CA ARG A 272 -0.28 16.50 -2.04
C ARG A 272 -1.76 16.78 -2.17
N ILE A 273 -2.19 17.64 -3.10
CA ILE A 273 -3.62 17.90 -3.36
C ILE A 273 -4.32 16.63 -3.83
N LEU A 274 -3.73 15.93 -4.81
CA LEU A 274 -4.28 14.68 -5.31
C LEU A 274 -4.38 13.63 -4.19
N PHE A 275 -3.32 13.47 -3.40
CA PHE A 275 -3.28 12.51 -2.31
C PHE A 275 -4.36 12.81 -1.26
N LYS A 276 -4.65 14.09 -0.96
CA LYS A 276 -5.72 14.47 -0.04
C LYS A 276 -7.10 14.06 -0.55
N LYS A 277 -7.35 14.17 -1.86
CA LYS A 277 -8.59 13.69 -2.49
C LYS A 277 -8.70 12.16 -2.44
N ILE A 278 -7.61 11.45 -2.73
CA ILE A 278 -7.55 9.97 -2.60
C ILE A 278 -7.81 9.56 -1.14
N GLN A 279 -7.21 10.25 -0.18
CA GLN A 279 -7.41 9.98 1.24
C GLN A 279 -8.89 10.15 1.63
N GLU A 280 -9.55 11.23 1.19
CA GLU A 280 -10.96 11.46 1.49
C GLU A 280 -11.86 10.30 1.03
N ALA A 281 -11.72 9.86 -0.23
CA ALA A 281 -12.46 8.72 -0.76
C ALA A 281 -12.11 7.40 -0.04
N HIS A 282 -10.82 7.20 0.27
CA HIS A 282 -10.34 6.03 1.01
C HIS A 282 -10.97 5.96 2.41
N PHE A 283 -11.00 7.08 3.15
CA PHE A 283 -11.68 7.10 4.44
C PHE A 283 -13.17 6.80 4.29
N GLU A 284 -13.84 7.34 3.26
CA GLU A 284 -15.30 7.18 3.10
C GLU A 284 -15.62 5.71 2.90
N LYS A 285 -14.89 5.06 1.99
CA LYS A 285 -14.92 3.62 1.78
C LYS A 285 -14.71 2.85 3.08
N HIS A 286 -13.64 3.14 3.82
CA HIS A 286 -13.32 2.38 5.04
C HIS A 286 -14.35 2.60 6.16
N SER A 287 -15.08 3.71 6.19
CA SER A 287 -16.19 3.88 7.13
C SER A 287 -17.39 2.98 6.88
N LYS A 288 -17.48 2.36 5.70
CA LYS A 288 -18.55 1.42 5.37
C LYS A 288 -18.34 0.04 5.96
N ALA A 289 -17.10 -0.33 6.33
CA ALA A 289 -16.83 -1.51 7.13
C ALA A 289 -16.67 -1.07 8.59
N LYS A 290 -17.38 -1.71 9.52
CA LYS A 290 -17.26 -1.48 10.98
C LYS A 290 -16.25 -2.41 11.62
N LEU A 291 -16.17 -3.66 11.14
CA LEU A 291 -15.26 -4.67 11.69
C LEU A 291 -14.98 -5.72 10.61
N VAL A 292 -13.73 -6.20 10.57
CA VAL A 292 -13.34 -7.42 9.85
C VAL A 292 -12.75 -8.37 10.87
N TYR A 293 -13.19 -9.62 10.86
CA TYR A 293 -12.65 -10.68 11.71
C TYR A 293 -12.56 -12.01 10.95
N LEU A 294 -11.74 -12.91 11.46
CA LEU A 294 -11.50 -14.24 10.94
C LEU A 294 -12.24 -15.26 11.80
N ARG A 295 -12.87 -16.23 11.15
CA ARG A 295 -13.55 -17.34 11.83
C ARG A 295 -13.16 -18.66 11.19
N LYS A 296 -12.66 -19.60 11.99
CA LYS A 296 -12.48 -21.00 11.54
C LYS A 296 -13.87 -21.64 11.36
N VAL A 297 -14.10 -22.23 10.19
CA VAL A 297 -15.32 -22.95 9.82
C VAL A 297 -14.93 -24.22 9.06
N ASN A 298 -15.21 -25.38 9.64
CA ASN A 298 -14.74 -26.68 9.15
C ASN A 298 -13.21 -26.65 8.95
N GLU A 299 -12.71 -27.05 7.78
CA GLU A 299 -11.28 -27.12 7.47
C GLU A 299 -10.64 -25.77 7.10
N GLY A 300 -11.41 -24.66 7.00
CA GLY A 300 -10.89 -23.38 6.50
C GLY A 300 -11.37 -22.16 7.29
N PHE A 301 -10.93 -20.98 6.86
CA PHE A 301 -11.27 -19.69 7.46
C PHE A 301 -12.28 -18.93 6.61
N ARG A 302 -13.21 -18.24 7.26
CA ARG A 302 -14.03 -17.20 6.65
C ARG A 302 -13.52 -15.84 7.10
N ILE A 303 -13.46 -14.91 6.17
CA ILE A 303 -13.28 -13.48 6.48
C ILE A 303 -14.68 -12.89 6.57
N GLU A 304 -15.08 -12.45 7.74
CA GLU A 304 -16.41 -11.86 7.96
C GLU A 304 -16.27 -10.34 8.15
N ILE A 305 -17.17 -9.60 7.51
CA ILE A 305 -17.23 -8.14 7.58
C ILE A 305 -18.57 -7.71 8.14
N ILE A 306 -18.53 -6.91 9.21
CA ILE A 306 -19.67 -6.15 9.69
C ILE A 306 -19.65 -4.81 8.96
N PHE A 307 -20.71 -4.51 8.21
CA PHE A 307 -20.83 -3.24 7.50
C PHE A 307 -21.61 -2.20 8.31
N ALA A 308 -21.42 -0.93 7.97
CA ALA A 308 -22.29 0.14 8.42
C ALA A 308 -23.68 0.01 7.79
N ASP A 309 -24.70 0.51 8.49
CA ASP A 309 -26.10 0.35 8.10
C ASP A 309 -26.40 1.11 6.79
N ASP A 310 -25.60 2.12 6.49
CA ASP A 310 -25.64 2.92 5.26
C ASP A 310 -24.64 2.44 4.19
N ALA A 311 -24.06 1.24 4.34
CA ALA A 311 -23.20 0.64 3.32
C ALA A 311 -24.03 0.06 2.18
N GLU A 312 -23.81 0.56 0.97
CA GLU A 312 -24.51 0.09 -0.22
C GLU A 312 -23.89 -1.21 -0.75
N PRO A 313 -24.63 -2.04 -1.52
CA PRO A 313 -24.09 -3.28 -2.08
C PRO A 313 -22.76 -3.11 -2.83
N ARG A 314 -22.60 -2.00 -3.56
CA ARG A 314 -21.34 -1.68 -4.28
C ARG A 314 -20.15 -1.49 -3.33
N ASP A 315 -20.37 -0.89 -2.16
CA ASP A 315 -19.33 -0.69 -1.14
C ASP A 315 -18.89 -2.05 -0.59
N LYS A 316 -19.87 -2.91 -0.28
CA LYS A 316 -19.65 -4.27 0.23
C LYS A 316 -18.81 -5.09 -0.73
N THR A 317 -19.21 -5.14 -2.01
CA THR A 317 -18.48 -5.90 -3.04
C THR A 317 -17.07 -5.34 -3.27
N TYR A 318 -16.91 -4.02 -3.32
CA TYR A 318 -15.60 -3.41 -3.56
C TYR A 318 -14.62 -3.70 -2.41
N ILE A 319 -15.05 -3.52 -1.16
CA ILE A 319 -14.22 -3.79 0.03
C ILE A 319 -13.88 -5.28 0.12
N ALA A 320 -14.89 -6.15 0.04
CA ALA A 320 -14.69 -7.60 0.12
C ALA A 320 -13.78 -8.12 -1.01
N GLY A 321 -13.94 -7.59 -2.23
CA GLY A 321 -13.10 -7.90 -3.38
C GLY A 321 -11.64 -7.50 -3.14
N GLY A 322 -11.39 -6.33 -2.55
CA GLY A 322 -10.04 -5.89 -2.19
C GLY A 322 -9.34 -6.86 -1.25
N ILE A 323 -10.01 -7.28 -0.17
CA ILE A 323 -9.46 -8.26 0.79
C ILE A 323 -9.22 -9.61 0.11
N TRP A 324 -10.19 -10.07 -0.68
CA TRP A 324 -10.09 -11.37 -1.34
C TRP A 324 -8.94 -11.46 -2.33
N GLU A 325 -8.64 -10.38 -3.05
CA GLU A 325 -7.51 -10.34 -3.97
C GLU A 325 -6.15 -10.44 -3.27
N GLU A 326 -6.02 -9.94 -2.03
CA GLU A 326 -4.81 -10.14 -1.22
C GLU A 326 -4.64 -11.62 -0.83
N VAL A 327 -5.72 -12.29 -0.41
CA VAL A 327 -5.72 -13.73 -0.08
C VAL A 327 -5.43 -14.60 -1.31
N LYS A 328 -6.09 -14.31 -2.42
CA LYS A 328 -5.94 -15.04 -3.68
C LYS A 328 -4.50 -15.03 -4.17
N ALA A 329 -3.81 -13.89 -4.03
CA ALA A 329 -2.41 -13.73 -4.42
C ALA A 329 -1.45 -14.67 -3.68
N VAL A 330 -1.84 -15.23 -2.52
CA VAL A 330 -1.00 -16.13 -1.71
C VAL A 330 -1.63 -17.50 -1.45
N THR A 331 -2.74 -17.81 -2.11
CA THR A 331 -3.51 -19.02 -1.87
C THR A 331 -2.71 -20.31 -2.14
N SER A 332 -1.84 -20.33 -3.14
CA SER A 332 -0.98 -21.49 -3.42
C SER A 332 -0.01 -21.79 -2.27
N ILE A 333 0.61 -20.76 -1.69
CA ILE A 333 1.52 -20.85 -0.54
C ILE A 333 0.75 -21.35 0.69
N LEU A 334 -0.39 -20.73 1.00
CA LEU A 334 -1.22 -21.07 2.16
C LEU A 334 -1.76 -22.50 2.08
N LYS A 335 -2.29 -22.93 0.93
CA LYS A 335 -2.80 -24.30 0.71
C LYS A 335 -1.71 -25.36 0.89
N SER A 336 -0.47 -25.08 0.49
CA SER A 336 0.65 -26.00 0.72
C SER A 336 0.93 -26.27 2.20
N LYS A 337 0.46 -25.38 3.08
CA LYS A 337 0.57 -25.45 4.55
C LYS A 337 -0.78 -25.71 5.22
N ARG A 338 -1.77 -26.22 4.47
CA ARG A 338 -3.12 -26.55 4.95
C ARG A 338 -3.90 -25.37 5.54
N VAL A 339 -3.56 -24.14 5.12
CA VAL A 339 -4.33 -22.95 5.47
C VAL A 339 -5.27 -22.62 4.31
N TYR A 340 -6.57 -22.74 4.55
CA TYR A 340 -7.61 -22.54 3.54
C TYR A 340 -8.46 -21.32 3.88
N PHE A 341 -8.80 -20.51 2.88
CA PHE A 341 -9.77 -19.43 3.02
C PHE A 341 -10.97 -19.71 2.12
N ASN A 342 -12.16 -19.64 2.70
CA ASN A 342 -13.42 -19.99 2.07
C ASN A 342 -14.09 -18.80 1.37
N GLY A 343 -13.56 -17.59 1.52
CA GLY A 343 -14.13 -16.37 0.92
C GLY A 343 -14.33 -15.27 1.95
N VAL A 344 -14.93 -14.18 1.46
CA VAL A 344 -15.31 -13.02 2.27
C VAL A 344 -16.83 -12.94 2.36
N TYR A 345 -17.35 -12.74 3.55
CA TYR A 345 -18.76 -12.82 3.90
C TYR A 345 -19.22 -11.57 4.66
N SER A 346 -20.51 -11.25 4.57
CA SER A 346 -21.15 -10.33 5.51
C SER A 346 -21.43 -11.05 6.84
N SER A 347 -21.69 -10.30 7.89
CA SER A 347 -22.15 -10.84 9.19
C SER A 347 -23.48 -11.59 9.12
N GLU A 348 -24.27 -11.38 8.05
CA GLU A 348 -25.54 -12.08 7.80
C GLU A 348 -25.32 -13.43 7.08
N GLY A 349 -24.06 -13.79 6.79
CA GLY A 349 -23.68 -15.01 6.08
C GLY A 349 -23.77 -14.90 4.56
N GLU A 350 -24.10 -13.72 4.01
CA GLU A 350 -24.04 -13.46 2.58
C GLU A 350 -22.60 -13.54 2.09
N ARG A 351 -22.36 -14.26 1.02
CA ARG A 351 -21.03 -14.33 0.40
C ARG A 351 -20.81 -13.13 -0.52
N LEU A 352 -19.80 -12.33 -0.23
CA LEU A 352 -19.50 -11.09 -0.95
C LEU A 352 -18.38 -11.26 -1.99
N ALA A 353 -17.49 -12.23 -1.79
CA ALA A 353 -16.45 -12.61 -2.75
C ALA A 353 -16.35 -14.15 -2.89
N PRO A 354 -16.15 -14.70 -4.10
CA PRO A 354 -16.23 -16.14 -4.36
C PRO A 354 -15.08 -16.95 -3.72
N SER A 355 -15.31 -18.24 -3.40
CA SER A 355 -14.24 -19.24 -3.33
C SER A 355 -13.90 -19.65 -4.76
N GLU A 356 -12.69 -20.13 -4.96
CA GLU A 356 -12.16 -20.58 -6.26
C GLU A 356 -12.95 -21.71 -6.97
N GLU A 357 -14.16 -22.07 -6.53
CA GLU A 357 -14.93 -23.23 -7.04
C GLU A 357 -15.95 -22.95 -8.16
N LYS A 358 -15.81 -21.87 -8.93
CA LYS A 358 -16.57 -21.73 -10.19
C LYS A 358 -15.70 -21.25 -11.35
N ASN A 359 -14.76 -22.09 -11.76
CA ASN A 359 -14.18 -22.10 -13.12
C ASN A 359 -13.92 -23.55 -13.59
N ARG A 360 -14.94 -24.40 -13.45
CA ARG A 360 -15.07 -25.64 -14.23
C ARG A 360 -16.50 -25.72 -14.75
N ARG A 361 -16.76 -25.09 -15.90
CA ARG A 361 -17.70 -25.56 -16.91
C ARG A 361 -17.17 -25.19 -18.27
#